data_AF-A0A7G7WBZ5-F1
#
_entry.id   AF-A0A7G7WBZ5-F1
#
_cell.length_a   1.000
_cell.length_b   1.000
_cell.length_c   1.000
_cell.angle_alpha   90.00
_cell.angle_beta   90.00
_cell.angle_gamma   90.00
#
_symmetry.space_group_name_H-M   'P 1'
#
loop_
_entity.id
_entity.type
_entity.pdbx_description
1 polymer ?
#
loop_
_entity_poly.entity_id
_entity_poly.type
_entity_poly.pdbx_seq_one_letter_code
_entity_poly.pdbx_strand_id
1 'polypeptide(L)'
;MGQMNTPEEHNPAQVAQVTLPLTRELRTLYRSARHIQHNAPYAAARLARIADQAEYFLQQWPDEQWPTVSQPDWPMPAKKALIAWLEAVKLETEPYIAGNIIWPYASWRQATTTLLAALVPFT
;
A
#
# COMPACT_ATOMS: atom_id res chain seq x y z
N MET A 1 40.30 25.89 -14.64
CA MET A 1 38.97 26.39 -15.06
C MET A 1 38.18 25.17 -15.51
N GLY A 2 37.31 24.53 -14.73
CA GLY A 2 36.29 25.08 -13.85
C GLY A 2 34.91 24.74 -14.44
N GLN A 3 34.66 23.47 -14.77
CA GLN A 3 33.33 22.98 -15.14
C GLN A 3 32.77 22.27 -13.90
N MET A 4 32.07 23.05 -13.09
CA MET A 4 31.41 22.60 -11.87
C MET A 4 29.98 22.25 -12.30
N ASN A 5 29.72 20.95 -12.48
CA ASN A 5 28.40 20.42 -12.77
C ASN A 5 27.43 20.93 -11.69
N THR A 6 26.44 21.70 -12.13
CA THR A 6 25.34 22.21 -11.32
C THR A 6 24.62 21.00 -10.70
N PRO A 7 24.44 20.94 -9.37
CA PRO A 7 23.62 19.89 -8.79
C PRO A 7 22.18 20.07 -9.31
N GLU A 8 21.58 18.99 -9.81
CA GLU A 8 20.17 18.94 -10.18
C GLU A 8 19.33 19.38 -8.98
N GLU A 9 18.91 20.64 -9.03
CA GLU A 9 18.01 21.25 -8.06
C GLU A 9 16.68 20.49 -8.16
N HIS A 10 16.46 19.57 -7.21
CA HIS A 10 15.21 18.81 -7.08
C HIS A 10 14.07 19.83 -6.89
N ASN A 11 13.38 20.15 -7.98
CA ASN A 11 12.33 21.13 -7.98
C ASN A 11 11.15 20.61 -7.14
N PRO A 12 10.81 21.24 -6.00
CA PRO A 12 9.74 20.79 -5.13
C PRO A 12 8.37 20.72 -5.83
N ALA A 13 8.19 21.44 -6.94
CA ALA A 13 6.99 21.39 -7.76
C ALA A 13 6.82 20.05 -8.52
N GLN A 14 7.91 19.43 -8.99
CA GLN A 14 7.87 18.12 -9.64
C GLN A 14 7.65 16.99 -8.61
N VAL A 15 8.19 17.17 -7.41
CA VAL A 15 8.06 16.26 -6.27
C VAL A 15 6.60 16.13 -5.78
N ALA A 16 5.89 17.26 -5.68
CA ALA A 16 4.47 17.25 -5.31
C ALA A 16 3.57 16.62 -6.40
N GLN A 17 3.97 16.69 -7.67
CA GLN A 17 3.19 16.18 -8.79
C GLN A 17 3.09 14.64 -8.82
N VAL A 18 4.10 13.92 -8.32
CA VAL A 18 4.13 12.45 -8.34
C VAL A 18 3.49 11.84 -7.09
N THR A 19 3.69 12.44 -5.92
CA THR A 19 3.28 11.88 -4.61
C THR A 19 1.80 12.09 -4.29
N LEU A 20 1.19 13.19 -4.75
CA LEU A 20 -0.23 13.47 -4.54
C LEU A 20 -1.15 12.43 -5.22
N PRO A 21 -0.92 12.04 -6.49
CA PRO A 21 -1.62 10.93 -7.12
C PRO A 21 -1.45 9.61 -6.34
N LEU A 22 -0.23 9.24 -5.93
CA LEU A 22 0.02 7.98 -5.21
C LEU A 22 -0.74 7.90 -3.88
N THR A 23 -0.72 8.99 -3.11
CA THR A 23 -1.47 9.07 -1.84
C THR A 23 -2.98 8.91 -2.07
N ARG A 24 -3.52 9.54 -3.11
CA ARG A 24 -4.94 9.43 -3.48
C ARG A 24 -5.32 8.00 -3.88
N GLU A 25 -4.49 7.32 -4.65
CA GLU A 25 -4.73 5.94 -5.07
C GLU A 25 -4.68 4.99 -3.86
N LEU A 26 -3.66 5.09 -3.00
CA LEU A 26 -3.56 4.28 -1.78
C LEU A 26 -4.76 4.49 -0.82
N ARG A 27 -5.23 5.73 -0.69
CA ARG A 27 -6.46 6.05 0.05
C ARG A 27 -7.71 5.42 -0.58
N THR A 28 -7.78 5.36 -1.90
CA THR A 28 -8.89 4.72 -2.63
C THR A 28 -8.88 3.21 -2.41
N LEU A 29 -7.69 2.60 -2.42
CA LEU A 29 -7.49 1.19 -2.07
C LEU A 29 -7.90 0.89 -0.63
N TYR A 30 -7.54 1.75 0.34
CA TYR A 30 -7.98 1.62 1.73
C TYR A 30 -9.50 1.56 1.85
N ARG A 31 -10.20 2.51 1.22
CA ARG A 31 -11.67 2.56 1.23
C ARG A 31 -12.25 1.30 0.61
N SER A 32 -11.71 0.86 -0.52
CA SER A 32 -12.14 -0.35 -1.21
C SER A 32 -11.97 -1.60 -0.34
N ALA A 33 -10.82 -1.74 0.33
CA ALA A 33 -10.53 -2.86 1.22
C ALA A 33 -11.49 -2.93 2.41
N ARG A 34 -11.81 -1.78 3.01
CA ARG A 34 -12.70 -1.68 4.17
C ARG A 34 -14.14 -2.17 3.90
N HIS A 35 -14.56 -2.18 2.64
CA HIS A 35 -15.89 -2.63 2.22
C HIS A 35 -15.94 -4.09 1.76
N ILE A 36 -14.81 -4.82 1.77
CA ILE A 36 -14.82 -6.25 1.42
C ILE A 36 -15.35 -7.04 2.60
N GLN A 37 -16.48 -7.71 2.39
CA GLN A 37 -17.08 -8.61 3.38
C GLN A 37 -16.48 -10.01 3.28
N HIS A 38 -16.39 -10.72 4.40
CA HIS A 38 -15.86 -12.08 4.48
C HIS A 38 -16.59 -13.07 3.56
N ASN A 39 -17.92 -12.97 3.51
CA ASN A 39 -18.79 -13.82 2.71
C ASN A 39 -18.92 -13.37 1.25
N ALA A 40 -18.24 -12.29 0.84
CA ALA A 40 -18.32 -11.81 -0.53
C ALA A 40 -17.65 -12.82 -1.47
N PRO A 41 -18.24 -13.07 -2.66
CA PRO A 41 -17.58 -13.90 -3.66
C PRO A 41 -16.23 -13.26 -4.04
N TYR A 42 -15.21 -14.11 -4.18
CA TYR A 42 -13.85 -13.69 -4.54
C TYR A 42 -13.22 -12.70 -3.56
N ALA A 43 -13.66 -12.64 -2.30
CA ALA A 43 -13.08 -11.74 -1.31
C ALA A 43 -11.54 -11.89 -1.21
N ALA A 44 -11.03 -13.13 -1.28
CA ALA A 44 -9.58 -13.40 -1.24
C ALA A 44 -8.86 -12.79 -2.43
N ALA A 45 -9.35 -13.05 -3.65
CA ALA A 45 -8.79 -12.47 -4.87
C ALA A 45 -8.84 -10.94 -4.86
N ARG A 46 -9.89 -10.34 -4.28
CA ARG A 46 -10.00 -8.88 -4.15
C ARG A 46 -8.98 -8.31 -3.17
N LEU A 47 -8.76 -8.94 -2.02
CA LEU A 47 -7.70 -8.51 -1.09
C LEU A 47 -6.31 -8.65 -1.71
N ALA A 48 -6.03 -9.78 -2.38
CA ALA A 48 -4.77 -10.01 -3.08
C ALA A 48 -4.50 -8.92 -4.13
N ARG A 49 -5.51 -8.62 -4.96
CA ARG A 49 -5.40 -7.58 -5.98
C ARG A 49 -5.16 -6.20 -5.39
N ILE A 50 -5.84 -5.85 -4.30
CA ILE A 50 -5.59 -4.56 -3.62
C ILE A 50 -4.17 -4.52 -3.08
N ALA A 51 -3.67 -5.63 -2.51
CA ALA A 51 -2.30 -5.73 -2.03
C ALA A 51 -1.28 -5.53 -3.16
N ASP A 52 -1.48 -6.18 -4.32
CA ASP A 52 -0.64 -5.99 -5.51
C ASP A 52 -0.63 -4.53 -6.00
N GLN A 53 -1.81 -3.90 -6.09
CA GLN A 53 -1.91 -2.50 -6.52
C GLN A 53 -1.23 -1.55 -5.54
N ALA A 54 -1.42 -1.79 -4.23
CA ALA A 54 -0.75 -1.01 -3.19
C ALA A 54 0.77 -1.19 -3.27
N GLU A 55 1.24 -2.42 -3.46
CA GLU A 55 2.67 -2.74 -3.58
C GLU A 55 3.29 -1.98 -4.76
N TYR A 56 2.61 -2.02 -5.91
CA TYR A 56 3.02 -1.26 -7.09
C TYR A 56 3.14 0.24 -6.79
N PHE A 57 2.14 0.86 -6.18
CA PHE A 57 2.20 2.30 -5.85
C PHE A 57 3.29 2.63 -4.84
N LEU A 58 3.54 1.76 -3.86
CA LEU A 58 4.64 1.94 -2.92
C LEU A 58 5.99 1.85 -3.64
N GLN A 59 6.17 0.89 -4.54
CA GLN A 59 7.41 0.74 -5.32
C GLN A 59 7.69 1.96 -6.20
N GLN A 60 6.66 2.59 -6.77
CA GLN A 60 6.78 3.82 -7.55
C GLN A 60 7.06 5.08 -6.70
N TRP A 61 6.87 5.02 -5.37
CA TRP A 61 7.12 6.16 -4.49
C TRP A 61 8.63 6.38 -4.30
N PRO A 62 9.20 7.55 -4.64
CA PRO A 62 10.64 7.81 -4.47
C PRO A 62 11.07 7.75 -2.99
N ASP A 63 12.19 7.09 -2.69
CA ASP A 63 12.63 6.88 -1.31
C ASP A 63 12.99 8.21 -0.61
N GLU A 64 13.49 9.20 -1.36
CA GLU A 64 13.81 10.55 -0.89
C GLU A 64 12.56 11.34 -0.47
N GLN A 65 11.38 10.91 -0.94
CA GLN A 65 10.10 11.56 -0.73
C GLN A 65 9.20 10.75 0.21
N TRP A 66 9.77 9.74 0.88
CA TRP A 66 9.03 8.98 1.87
C TRP A 66 8.66 9.90 3.04
N PRO A 67 7.38 9.99 3.43
CA PRO A 67 6.99 10.88 4.51
C PRO A 67 7.53 10.35 5.84
N THR A 68 7.87 11.26 6.74
CA THR A 68 8.29 10.93 8.11
C THR A 68 7.10 10.74 9.05
N VAL A 69 5.95 11.33 8.71
CA VAL A 69 4.70 11.30 9.47
C VAL A 69 3.52 11.05 8.55
N SER A 70 2.49 10.39 9.07
CA SER A 70 1.31 9.95 8.29
C SER A 70 0.06 10.79 8.57
N GLN A 71 -0.49 10.65 9.77
CA GLN A 71 -1.59 11.42 10.37
C GLN A 71 -1.05 12.12 11.62
N PRO A 72 -1.70 13.18 12.18
CA PRO A 72 -1.02 14.10 13.09
C PRO A 72 -0.37 13.32 14.25
N ASP A 73 0.96 13.27 14.20
CA ASP A 73 1.90 12.66 15.15
C ASP A 73 2.11 11.13 15.15
N TRP A 74 1.67 10.37 14.15
CA TRP A 74 2.07 8.95 14.01
C TRP A 74 3.30 8.78 13.10
N PRO A 75 4.36 8.10 13.57
CA PRO A 75 5.55 7.86 12.76
C PRO A 75 5.18 7.04 11.53
N MET A 76 5.62 7.48 10.36
CA MET A 76 5.41 6.71 9.13
C MET A 76 6.20 5.41 9.22
N PRO A 77 5.57 4.25 9.03
CA PRO A 77 6.30 2.99 8.93
C PRO A 77 7.28 3.02 7.77
N ALA A 78 8.39 2.29 7.88
CA ALA A 78 9.32 2.16 6.78
C ALA A 78 8.62 1.56 5.54
N LYS A 79 8.88 2.10 4.35
CA LYS A 79 8.33 1.59 3.08
C LYS A 79 8.48 0.07 2.93
N LYS A 80 9.65 -0.47 3.27
CA LYS A 80 9.92 -1.92 3.23
C LYS A 80 9.03 -2.73 4.18
N ALA A 81 8.69 -2.18 5.35
CA ALA A 81 7.79 -2.85 6.28
C ALA A 81 6.36 -2.91 5.73
N LEU A 82 5.89 -1.82 5.10
CA LEU A 82 4.60 -1.80 4.43
C LEU A 82 4.54 -2.81 3.28
N ILE A 83 5.58 -2.88 2.44
CA ILE A 83 5.69 -3.88 1.36
C ILE A 83 5.63 -5.30 1.93
N ALA A 84 6.38 -5.61 2.98
CA ALA A 84 6.35 -6.93 3.62
C ALA A 84 4.96 -7.29 4.17
N TRP A 85 4.20 -6.32 4.69
CA TRP A 85 2.83 -6.54 5.12
C TRP A 85 1.91 -6.86 3.94
N LEU A 86 2.09 -6.21 2.78
CA LEU A 86 1.33 -6.51 1.56
C LEU A 86 1.67 -7.90 1.00
N GLU A 87 2.94 -8.30 1.01
CA GLU A 87 3.37 -9.66 0.66
C GLU A 87 2.73 -10.70 1.59
N ALA A 88 2.70 -10.44 2.90
CA ALA A 88 2.04 -11.32 3.86
C ALA A 88 0.54 -11.46 3.58
N VAL A 89 -0.15 -10.39 3.16
CA VAL A 89 -1.56 -10.45 2.73
C VAL A 89 -1.71 -11.35 1.51
N LYS A 90 -0.84 -11.21 0.50
CA LYS A 90 -0.87 -12.04 -0.72
C LYS A 90 -0.72 -13.52 -0.37
N LEU A 91 0.28 -13.86 0.43
CA LEU A 91 0.52 -15.23 0.91
C LEU A 91 -0.66 -15.80 1.71
N GLU A 92 -1.25 -15.02 2.61
CA GLU A 92 -2.43 -15.44 3.39
C GLU A 92 -3.66 -15.68 2.49
N THR A 93 -3.81 -14.92 1.42
CA THR A 93 -4.96 -15.03 0.51
C THR A 93 -4.82 -16.12 -0.55
N GLU A 94 -3.60 -16.43 -0.97
CA GLU A 94 -3.26 -17.35 -2.08
C GLU A 94 -4.08 -18.65 -2.09
N PRO A 95 -4.16 -19.44 -1.00
CA PRO A 95 -4.89 -20.71 -1.02
C PRO A 95 -6.40 -20.55 -1.25
N TYR A 96 -6.95 -19.36 -1.00
CA TYR A 96 -8.39 -19.08 -1.07
C TYR A 96 -8.81 -18.42 -2.39
N ILE A 97 -7.87 -17.98 -3.23
CA ILE A 97 -8.16 -17.30 -4.51
C ILE A 97 -8.92 -18.20 -5.48
N ALA A 98 -8.55 -19.49 -5.53
CA ALA A 98 -9.15 -20.46 -6.45
C ALA A 98 -10.61 -20.81 -6.12
N GLY A 99 -11.17 -20.34 -5.00
CA GLY A 99 -12.58 -20.48 -4.64
C GLY A 99 -13.03 -21.88 -4.23
N ASN A 100 -12.15 -22.88 -4.31
CA ASN A 100 -12.45 -24.27 -3.92
C ASN A 100 -12.25 -24.54 -2.43
N ILE A 101 -11.66 -23.59 -1.70
CA ILE A 101 -11.41 -23.69 -0.26
C ILE A 101 -12.25 -22.63 0.44
N ILE A 102 -13.00 -23.06 1.46
CA ILE A 102 -13.75 -22.15 2.33
C ILE A 102 -12.74 -21.29 3.07
N TRP A 103 -12.82 -19.97 2.89
CA TRP A 103 -11.92 -19.04 3.56
C TRP A 103 -12.31 -18.86 5.03
N PRO A 104 -11.49 -19.24 6.02
CA PRO A 104 -11.83 -19.07 7.43
C PRO A 104 -11.95 -17.59 7.80
N TYR A 105 -12.91 -17.27 8.67
CA TYR A 105 -13.10 -15.89 9.14
C TYR A 105 -11.83 -15.32 9.80
N ALA A 106 -11.09 -16.14 10.55
CA ALA A 106 -9.83 -15.74 11.17
C ALA A 106 -8.78 -15.32 10.13
N SER A 107 -8.57 -16.13 9.09
CA SER A 107 -7.67 -15.82 7.97
C SER A 107 -8.10 -14.56 7.21
N TRP A 108 -9.40 -14.42 6.91
CA TRP A 108 -9.93 -13.20 6.30
C TRP A 108 -9.69 -11.97 7.18
N ARG A 109 -9.95 -12.08 8.49
CA ARG A 109 -9.79 -10.99 9.44
C ARG A 109 -8.33 -10.57 9.56
N GLN A 110 -7.40 -11.54 9.60
CA GLN A 110 -5.97 -11.30 9.61
C GLN A 110 -5.53 -10.58 8.34
N ALA A 111 -5.83 -11.13 7.16
CA ALA A 111 -5.49 -10.50 5.88
C ALA A 111 -6.05 -9.07 5.76
N THR A 112 -7.33 -8.88 6.11
CA THR A 112 -7.97 -7.56 6.06
C THR A 112 -7.34 -6.58 7.05
N THR A 113 -7.03 -7.02 8.26
CA THR A 113 -6.40 -6.17 9.28
C THR A 113 -5.01 -5.74 8.86
N THR A 114 -4.19 -6.67 8.36
CA THR A 114 -2.84 -6.38 7.86
C THR A 114 -2.88 -5.43 6.66
N LEU A 115 -3.79 -5.65 5.71
CA LEU A 115 -3.93 -4.77 4.54
C LEU A 115 -4.37 -3.35 4.96
N LEU A 116 -5.34 -3.23 5.86
CA LEU A 116 -5.79 -1.93 6.35
C LEU A 116 -4.70 -1.22 7.15
N ALA A 117 -3.91 -1.95 7.95
CA ALA A 117 -2.77 -1.40 8.67
C ALA A 117 -1.68 -0.89 7.72
N ALA A 118 -1.47 -1.56 6.58
CA ALA A 118 -0.53 -1.10 5.56
C ALA A 118 -0.98 0.19 4.86
N LEU A 119 -2.30 0.41 4.76
CA LEU A 119 -2.90 1.50 3.99
C LEU A 119 -3.37 2.70 4.83
N VAL A 120 -3.62 2.52 6.13
CA VAL A 120 -4.05 3.60 7.04
C VAL A 120 -3.13 4.82 7.08
N PRO A 121 -1.79 4.73 6.87
CA PRO A 121 -0.94 5.91 6.88
C PRO A 121 -1.25 6.93 5.76
N PHE A 122 -2.00 6.53 4.73
CA PHE A 122 -2.29 7.37 3.55
C PHE A 122 -3.72 7.97 3.55
N THR A 123 -4.52 7.66 4.57
CA THR A 123 -5.92 8.12 4.67
C THR A 123 -6.01 9.51 5.28
#